data_AF-A0A6A7M8U4-F1
#
_entry.id   AF-A0A6A7M8U4-F1
#
_cell.length_a   1.000
_cell.length_b   1.000
_cell.length_c   1.000
_cell.angle_alpha   90.00
_cell.angle_beta   90.00
_cell.angle_gamma   90.00
#
_symmetry.space_group_name_H-M   'P 1'
#
loop_
_entity.id
_entity.type
_entity.pdbx_description
1 polymer ?
#
loop_
_entity_poly.entity_id
_entity_poly.type
_entity_poly.pdbx_seq_one_letter_code
_entity_poly.pdbx_strand_id
1 'polypeptide(L)'
;MVTISKLTVANAKAIDATNWLAMRDVFGPQQIPDPSPRGDCVVQADTLPFNNAAEWSQIAWSGGEPVPGKPNQRRVSRHSIGTATIAASVGMSTQKLALWTMWADMSVLTKGPRPPQAKPWSEGVPFPGPDQCGAYEVQAFSMGKNARGQIIAVAKLLPRGVGRVISAAGKHTLFNIRRELTAHDYVDGAPHKHKKSFGVWLDDTLLTMQVHTSAALDELYDTDAPDLPVATQTAETYNNFRQWLEWDGRPCSNYAYWYFQARWKDQKVTLKDVGQGSIALPQQAFYKKP
;
A
#
# COMPACT_ATOMS: atom_id res chain seq x y z
N MET A 1 -4.11 14.97 45.44
CA MET A 1 -3.32 15.75 44.46
C MET A 1 -3.79 15.32 43.08
N VAL A 2 -4.08 16.28 42.19
CA VAL A 2 -4.53 15.97 40.82
C VAL A 2 -3.37 15.38 40.04
N THR A 3 -3.62 14.33 39.26
CA THR A 3 -2.63 13.68 38.39
C THR A 3 -3.23 13.31 37.05
N ILE A 4 -2.39 13.17 36.01
CA ILE A 4 -2.81 12.60 34.73
C ILE A 4 -2.75 11.08 34.84
N SER A 5 -3.89 10.43 34.64
CA SER A 5 -3.99 8.96 34.68
C SER A 5 -3.63 8.30 33.35
N LYS A 6 -4.10 8.87 32.23
CA LYS A 6 -3.81 8.37 30.89
C LYS A 6 -4.09 9.42 29.81
N LEU A 7 -3.53 9.18 28.63
CA LEU A 7 -3.92 9.83 27.39
C LEU A 7 -4.62 8.81 26.48
N THR A 8 -5.72 9.21 25.85
CA THR A 8 -6.39 8.43 24.80
C THR A 8 -6.48 9.26 23.53
N VAL A 9 -6.57 8.61 22.37
CA VAL A 9 -6.66 9.32 21.09
C VAL A 9 -7.83 8.77 20.27
N ALA A 10 -8.77 9.64 19.92
CA ALA A 10 -9.81 9.34 18.96
C ALA A 10 -9.27 9.48 17.52
N ASN A 11 -9.85 8.72 16.58
CA ASN A 11 -9.49 8.72 15.15
C ASN A 11 -8.03 8.31 14.85
N ALA A 12 -7.36 7.63 15.79
CA ALA A 12 -6.05 7.02 15.63
C ALA A 12 -6.04 5.61 16.25
N LYS A 13 -5.11 4.77 15.81
CA LYS A 13 -4.88 3.44 16.38
C LYS A 13 -3.60 3.47 17.21
N ALA A 14 -3.66 2.99 18.45
CA ALA A 14 -2.46 2.81 19.26
C ALA A 14 -1.53 1.80 18.59
N ILE A 15 -0.25 2.16 18.44
CA ILE A 15 0.83 1.28 18.00
C ILE A 15 1.49 0.63 19.20
N ASP A 16 1.79 1.42 20.23
CA ASP A 16 2.23 0.97 21.54
C ASP A 16 1.70 1.93 22.64
N ALA A 17 2.24 1.87 23.85
CA ALA A 17 1.82 2.72 24.96
C ALA A 17 2.02 4.24 24.72
N THR A 18 2.96 4.60 23.85
CA THR A 18 3.38 5.98 23.59
C THR A 18 3.19 6.42 22.14
N ASN A 19 3.02 5.50 21.19
CA ASN A 19 2.87 5.81 19.77
C ASN A 19 1.46 5.52 19.28
N TRP A 20 0.89 6.47 18.57
CA TRP A 20 -0.41 6.38 17.91
C TRP A 20 -0.26 6.69 16.43
N LEU A 21 -1.06 6.05 15.60
CA LEU A 21 -1.00 6.18 14.15
C LEU A 21 -2.38 6.52 13.58
N ALA A 22 -2.42 7.53 12.74
CA ALA A 22 -3.56 7.94 11.94
C ALA A 22 -3.16 8.02 10.48
N MET A 23 -4.09 7.76 9.57
CA MET A 23 -3.85 7.94 8.13
C MET A 23 -4.12 9.40 7.76
N ARG A 24 -3.38 9.95 6.80
CA ARG A 24 -3.71 11.26 6.23
C ARG A 24 -5.12 11.24 5.63
N ASP A 25 -5.90 12.29 5.85
CA ASP A 25 -7.18 12.46 5.17
C ASP A 25 -6.95 12.79 3.68
N VAL A 26 -7.70 12.10 2.83
CA VAL A 26 -7.39 11.95 1.40
C VAL A 26 -7.98 13.10 0.59
N PHE A 27 -7.16 13.80 -0.20
CA PHE A 27 -7.59 14.81 -1.17
C PHE A 27 -6.72 14.76 -2.44
N GLY A 28 -7.30 14.38 -3.59
CA GLY A 28 -6.65 14.45 -4.90
C GLY A 28 -7.00 13.30 -5.86
N PRO A 29 -6.79 13.45 -7.18
CA PRO A 29 -7.27 12.50 -8.20
C PRO A 29 -6.53 11.15 -8.21
N GLN A 30 -5.31 11.10 -7.69
CA GLN A 30 -4.52 9.86 -7.62
C GLN A 30 -4.60 9.16 -6.26
N GLN A 31 -5.27 9.77 -5.28
CA GLN A 31 -5.36 9.21 -3.94
C GLN A 31 -6.61 8.33 -3.80
N ILE A 32 -6.49 7.29 -2.98
CA ILE A 32 -7.53 6.27 -2.86
C ILE A 32 -8.54 6.72 -1.82
N PRO A 33 -9.82 6.89 -2.19
CA PRO A 33 -10.83 7.31 -1.23
C PRO A 33 -10.93 6.30 -0.08
N ASP A 34 -10.79 6.76 1.16
CA ASP A 34 -11.22 6.01 2.33
C ASP A 34 -12.67 6.45 2.64
N PRO A 35 -13.67 5.55 2.54
CA PRO A 35 -15.07 5.90 2.77
C PRO A 35 -15.39 6.17 4.25
N SER A 36 -14.43 5.99 5.16
CA SER A 36 -14.65 6.20 6.59
C SER A 36 -14.71 7.70 6.93
N PRO A 37 -15.77 8.19 7.60
CA PRO A 37 -15.78 9.56 8.11
C PRO A 37 -14.66 9.72 9.12
N ARG A 38 -13.80 10.70 8.87
CA ARG A 38 -12.54 10.83 9.59
C ARG A 38 -12.29 12.32 9.78
N GLY A 39 -12.37 12.75 11.04
CA GLY A 39 -11.96 14.07 11.48
C GLY A 39 -10.56 14.03 12.08
N ASP A 40 -10.13 15.20 12.55
CA ASP A 40 -8.89 15.37 13.30
C ASP A 40 -8.78 14.34 14.44
N CYS A 41 -7.54 13.99 14.79
CA CYS A 41 -7.29 13.23 16.01
C CYS A 41 -7.56 14.10 17.22
N VAL A 42 -8.26 13.55 18.22
CA VAL A 42 -8.48 14.23 19.50
C VAL A 42 -7.78 13.43 20.58
N VAL A 43 -6.73 14.02 21.15
CA VAL A 43 -6.05 13.51 22.34
C VAL A 43 -6.80 14.01 23.56
N GLN A 44 -7.22 13.09 24.43
CA GLN A 44 -7.88 13.41 25.70
C GLN A 44 -7.02 12.95 26.87
N ALA A 45 -6.86 13.82 27.85
CA ALA A 45 -6.31 13.46 29.16
C ALA A 45 -7.42 13.15 30.15
N ASP A 46 -7.29 12.03 30.85
CA ASP A 46 -8.12 11.71 32.00
C ASP A 46 -7.34 11.97 33.28
N THR A 47 -7.94 12.69 34.23
CA THR A 47 -7.32 13.02 35.52
C THR A 47 -7.86 12.15 36.65
N LEU A 48 -7.08 12.07 37.74
CA LEU A 48 -7.52 11.52 39.01
C LEU A 48 -7.37 12.58 40.11
N PRO A 49 -8.21 12.52 41.17
CA PRO A 49 -9.18 11.46 41.45
C PRO A 49 -10.56 11.61 40.77
N PHE A 50 -10.96 12.80 40.32
CA PHE A 50 -12.36 13.06 39.97
C PHE A 50 -12.67 13.16 38.48
N ASN A 51 -11.66 13.34 37.61
CA ASN A 51 -11.80 13.52 36.17
C ASN A 51 -12.87 14.57 35.78
N ASN A 52 -12.75 15.78 36.32
CA ASN A 52 -13.76 16.83 36.17
C ASN A 52 -13.17 18.16 35.67
N ALA A 53 -14.04 19.13 35.36
CA ALA A 53 -13.63 20.42 34.80
C ALA A 53 -12.63 21.21 35.66
N ALA A 54 -12.70 21.10 36.99
CA ALA A 54 -11.77 21.77 37.90
C ALA A 54 -10.37 21.13 37.89
N GLU A 55 -10.27 19.83 37.65
CA GLU A 55 -8.99 19.15 37.43
C GLU A 55 -8.46 19.41 36.01
N TRP A 56 -9.33 19.40 35.01
CA TRP A 56 -8.97 19.62 33.61
C TRP A 56 -8.40 21.01 33.35
N SER A 57 -8.87 22.03 34.07
CA SER A 57 -8.35 23.40 33.97
C SER A 57 -6.91 23.55 34.47
N GLN A 58 -6.40 22.56 35.23
CA GLN A 58 -5.03 22.54 35.74
C GLN A 58 -4.04 21.89 34.76
N ILE A 59 -4.52 21.30 33.66
CA ILE A 59 -3.67 20.58 32.72
C ILE A 59 -2.86 21.57 31.89
N ALA A 60 -1.54 21.50 32.02
CA ALA A 60 -0.60 22.15 31.13
C ALA A 60 -0.35 21.25 29.90
N TRP A 61 -0.75 21.73 28.73
CA TRP A 61 -0.55 21.04 27.46
C TRP A 61 0.66 21.55 26.70
N SER A 62 1.36 20.65 26.01
CA SER A 62 2.26 21.00 24.91
C SER A 62 1.90 20.19 23.66
N GLY A 63 1.93 20.84 22.50
CA GLY A 63 1.57 20.23 21.21
C GLY A 63 0.07 20.17 20.94
N GLY A 64 -0.27 19.96 19.67
CA GLY A 64 -1.65 19.97 19.17
C GLY A 64 -2.33 21.34 19.33
N GLU A 65 -3.58 21.44 18.90
CA GLU A 65 -4.41 22.64 19.00
C GLU A 65 -5.46 22.51 20.12
N PRO A 66 -5.84 23.59 20.81
CA PRO A 66 -6.92 23.53 21.78
C PRO A 66 -8.26 23.11 21.15
N VAL A 67 -9.07 22.35 21.89
CA VAL A 67 -10.48 22.09 21.54
C VAL A 67 -11.37 23.07 22.32
N PRO A 68 -12.15 23.95 21.66
CA PRO A 68 -13.01 24.91 22.34
C PRO A 68 -13.96 24.25 23.36
N GLY A 69 -13.96 24.77 24.59
CA GLY A 69 -14.81 24.26 25.68
C GLY A 69 -14.38 22.91 26.28
N LYS A 70 -13.25 22.32 25.84
CA LYS A 70 -12.73 21.03 26.32
C LYS A 70 -11.26 21.15 26.74
N PRO A 71 -10.97 21.68 27.95
CA PRO A 71 -9.59 21.93 28.41
C PRO A 71 -8.75 20.65 28.57
N ASN A 72 -9.38 19.48 28.69
CA ASN A 72 -8.69 18.18 28.72
C ASN A 72 -8.46 17.56 27.33
N GLN A 73 -8.65 18.32 26.25
CA GLN A 73 -8.49 17.82 24.89
C GLN A 73 -7.56 18.68 24.05
N ARG A 74 -6.75 18.02 23.22
CA ARG A 74 -5.96 18.62 22.14
C ARG A 74 -6.29 17.95 20.84
N ARG A 75 -6.29 18.72 19.77
CA ARG A 75 -6.57 18.29 18.41
C ARG A 75 -5.30 18.25 17.59
N VAL A 76 -5.14 17.23 16.76
CA VAL A 76 -4.04 17.15 15.80
C VAL A 76 -4.64 16.91 14.43
N SER A 77 -4.29 17.80 13.49
CA SER A 77 -4.79 17.69 12.13
C SER A 77 -4.18 16.50 11.41
N ARG A 78 -5.01 15.87 10.57
CA ARG A 78 -4.62 14.74 9.72
C ARG A 78 -4.49 15.12 8.25
N HIS A 79 -4.58 16.41 7.91
CA HIS A 79 -4.43 16.88 6.54
C HIS A 79 -2.99 16.80 6.02
N SER A 80 -2.00 16.79 6.93
CA SER A 80 -0.58 16.72 6.58
C SER A 80 0.08 15.52 7.22
N ILE A 81 0.99 14.91 6.47
CA ILE A 81 1.87 13.84 6.96
C ILE A 81 2.82 14.44 7.99
N GLY A 82 3.08 13.73 9.09
CA GLY A 82 4.04 14.18 10.08
C GLY A 82 3.89 13.48 11.42
N THR A 83 4.62 13.99 12.40
CA THR A 83 4.59 13.49 13.77
C THR A 83 4.34 14.66 14.72
N ALA A 84 3.36 14.51 15.60
CA ALA A 84 3.07 15.47 16.67
C ALA A 84 3.32 14.81 18.03
N THR A 85 4.18 15.42 18.85
CA THR A 85 4.32 15.00 20.24
C THR A 85 3.35 15.81 21.11
N ILE A 86 2.49 15.12 21.84
CA ILE A 86 1.49 15.71 22.73
C ILE A 86 1.85 15.34 24.15
N ALA A 87 1.90 16.34 25.04
CA ALA A 87 2.12 16.12 26.46
C ALA A 87 1.04 16.83 27.29
N ALA A 88 0.56 16.15 28.33
CA ALA A 88 -0.29 16.71 29.37
C ALA A 88 0.46 16.62 30.70
N SER A 89 0.48 17.71 31.47
CA SER A 89 1.11 17.74 32.78
C SER A 89 0.22 18.40 33.83
N VAL A 90 0.21 17.85 35.05
CA VAL A 90 -0.38 18.47 36.25
C VAL A 90 0.56 18.21 37.43
N GLY A 91 1.11 19.29 38.00
CA GLY A 91 2.15 19.19 39.04
C GLY A 91 3.34 18.39 38.56
N MET A 92 3.66 17.29 39.26
CA MET A 92 4.76 16.38 38.91
C MET A 92 4.35 15.24 37.95
N SER A 93 3.06 15.13 37.62
CA SER A 93 2.54 14.08 36.73
C SER A 93 2.59 14.58 35.29
N THR A 94 3.33 13.88 34.43
CA THR A 94 3.38 14.14 32.98
C THR A 94 3.13 12.85 32.21
N GLN A 95 2.24 12.92 31.22
CA GLN A 95 2.05 11.88 30.22
C GLN A 95 2.38 12.44 28.84
N LYS A 96 2.97 11.60 27.98
CA LYS A 96 3.38 11.97 26.62
C LYS A 96 2.98 10.87 25.63
N LEU A 97 2.61 11.29 24.42
CA LEU A 97 2.50 10.40 23.28
C LEU A 97 3.01 11.07 22.01
N ALA A 98 3.40 10.26 21.04
CA ALA A 98 3.66 10.65 19.67
C ALA A 98 2.49 10.18 18.79
N LEU A 99 1.89 11.11 18.07
CA LEU A 99 0.87 10.83 17.06
C LEU A 99 1.49 11.00 15.68
N TRP A 100 1.46 9.91 14.91
CA TRP A 100 1.95 9.83 13.55
C TRP A 100 0.78 9.94 12.58
N THR A 101 0.77 10.97 11.73
CA THR A 101 -0.11 11.01 10.57
C THR A 101 0.66 10.48 9.37
N MET A 102 0.31 9.29 8.90
CA MET A 102 1.05 8.56 7.88
C MET A 102 0.35 8.57 6.51
N TRP A 103 1.16 8.51 5.48
CA TRP A 103 0.78 8.13 4.12
C TRP A 103 1.92 7.33 3.50
N ALA A 104 1.68 6.65 2.39
CA ALA A 104 2.71 6.00 1.61
C ALA A 104 2.69 6.49 0.17
N ASP A 105 3.88 6.74 -0.36
CA ASP A 105 4.06 6.96 -1.79
C ASP A 105 4.25 5.60 -2.46
N MET A 106 3.27 5.21 -3.28
CA MET A 106 3.33 3.98 -4.06
C MET A 106 3.94 4.23 -5.43
N SER A 107 4.85 3.36 -5.83
CA SER A 107 5.45 3.33 -7.18
C SER A 107 5.66 1.88 -7.64
N VAL A 108 5.82 1.68 -8.96
CA VAL A 108 6.17 0.37 -9.52
C VAL A 108 7.43 0.47 -10.36
N LEU A 109 8.42 -0.33 -9.99
CA LEU A 109 9.67 -0.51 -10.72
C LEU A 109 9.43 -1.52 -11.85
N THR A 110 9.45 -1.03 -13.09
CA THR A 110 9.31 -1.85 -14.30
C THR A 110 10.63 -2.01 -15.06
N LYS A 111 11.71 -1.42 -14.55
CA LYS A 111 13.06 -1.48 -15.11
C LYS A 111 14.12 -1.39 -14.02
N GLY A 112 15.31 -1.90 -14.30
CA GLY A 112 16.47 -1.79 -13.41
C GLY A 112 16.57 -2.94 -12.41
N PRO A 113 17.55 -2.87 -11.49
CA PRO A 113 17.81 -3.95 -10.53
C PRO A 113 16.67 -4.10 -9.51
N ARG A 114 16.46 -5.33 -9.04
CA ARG A 114 15.62 -5.59 -7.87
C ARG A 114 16.21 -4.92 -6.63
N PRO A 115 15.41 -4.23 -5.80
CA PRO A 115 15.84 -3.86 -4.46
C PRO A 115 16.27 -5.12 -3.67
N PRO A 116 17.45 -5.14 -3.02
CA PRO A 116 17.94 -6.32 -2.31
C PRO A 116 16.96 -6.88 -1.25
N GLN A 117 16.14 -6.00 -0.67
CA GLN A 117 15.15 -6.31 0.37
C GLN A 117 13.83 -6.86 -0.19
N ALA A 118 13.56 -6.70 -1.49
CA ALA A 118 12.38 -7.27 -2.12
C ALA A 118 12.56 -8.77 -2.34
N LYS A 119 11.47 -9.53 -2.35
CA LYS A 119 11.49 -10.98 -2.54
C LYS A 119 12.16 -11.33 -3.88
N PRO A 120 13.07 -12.32 -3.94
CA PRO A 120 13.64 -12.75 -5.21
C PRO A 120 12.60 -13.50 -6.05
N TRP A 121 12.64 -13.33 -7.38
CA TRP A 121 11.69 -14.01 -8.28
C TRP A 121 11.80 -15.54 -8.28
N SER A 122 12.96 -16.08 -7.92
CA SER A 122 13.17 -17.53 -7.77
C SER A 122 12.27 -18.16 -6.68
N GLU A 123 11.76 -17.37 -5.74
CA GLU A 123 10.86 -17.83 -4.69
C GLU A 123 9.40 -17.78 -5.17
N GLY A 124 9.00 -18.76 -5.97
CA GLY A 124 7.61 -18.96 -6.39
C GLY A 124 7.38 -18.95 -7.89
N VAL A 125 8.41 -18.68 -8.69
CA VAL A 125 8.35 -18.78 -10.16
C VAL A 125 9.31 -19.87 -10.64
N PRO A 126 8.85 -20.90 -11.36
CA PRO A 126 9.71 -21.99 -11.85
C PRO A 126 10.76 -21.55 -12.88
N PHE A 127 10.47 -20.50 -13.65
CA PHE A 127 11.33 -19.97 -14.71
C PHE A 127 11.40 -18.43 -14.63
N PRO A 128 12.13 -17.88 -13.65
CA PRO A 128 12.34 -16.44 -13.58
C PRO A 128 13.24 -15.98 -14.72
N GLY A 129 13.08 -14.73 -15.15
CA GLY A 129 14.08 -14.04 -15.96
C GLY A 129 15.27 -13.61 -15.10
N PRO A 130 16.10 -12.65 -15.57
CA PRO A 130 17.21 -12.12 -14.78
C PRO A 130 16.72 -11.46 -13.49
N ASP A 131 17.62 -11.23 -12.53
CA ASP A 131 17.32 -10.53 -11.26
C ASP A 131 17.16 -9.00 -11.47
N GLN A 132 16.26 -8.62 -12.37
CA GLN A 132 15.96 -7.26 -12.79
C GLN A 132 14.47 -7.12 -13.14
N CYS A 133 13.91 -5.92 -12.94
CA CYS A 133 12.60 -5.58 -13.46
C CYS A 133 12.66 -5.36 -14.97
N GLY A 134 11.62 -5.80 -15.68
CA GLY A 134 11.54 -5.67 -17.13
C GLY A 134 10.70 -6.76 -17.79
N ALA A 135 10.56 -6.66 -19.11
CA ALA A 135 9.88 -7.66 -19.93
C ALA A 135 10.90 -8.63 -20.55
N TYR A 136 10.74 -9.93 -20.31
CA TYR A 136 11.71 -10.96 -20.68
C TYR A 136 11.07 -12.11 -21.45
N GLU A 137 11.89 -12.77 -22.27
CA GLU A 137 11.59 -14.11 -22.76
C GLU A 137 12.15 -15.11 -21.76
N VAL A 138 11.32 -16.03 -21.28
CA VAL A 138 11.71 -17.11 -20.38
C VAL A 138 11.34 -18.45 -21.00
N GLN A 139 12.10 -19.49 -20.71
CA GLN A 139 11.74 -20.83 -21.13
C GLN A 139 10.52 -21.30 -20.34
N ALA A 140 9.52 -21.83 -21.03
CA ALA A 140 8.35 -22.46 -20.44
C ALA A 140 8.26 -23.91 -20.89
N PHE A 141 7.83 -24.78 -19.97
CA PHE A 141 7.80 -26.23 -20.20
C PHE A 141 6.85 -26.64 -21.34
N SER A 142 5.73 -25.92 -21.50
CA SER A 142 4.66 -26.25 -22.45
C SER A 142 4.50 -25.28 -23.63
N MET A 143 5.19 -24.14 -23.64
CA MET A 143 4.99 -23.06 -24.62
C MET A 143 6.24 -22.68 -25.43
N GLY A 144 7.37 -23.37 -25.22
CA GLY A 144 8.66 -22.92 -25.74
C GLY A 144 9.10 -21.65 -25.02
N LYS A 145 9.23 -20.52 -25.73
CA LYS A 145 9.52 -19.23 -25.10
C LYS A 145 8.24 -18.52 -24.68
N ASN A 146 8.14 -18.14 -23.41
CA ASN A 146 7.05 -17.34 -22.85
C ASN A 146 7.52 -15.89 -22.58
N ALA A 147 6.59 -14.94 -22.61
CA ALA A 147 6.85 -13.57 -22.18
C ALA A 147 6.50 -13.41 -20.69
N ARG A 148 7.32 -12.65 -19.96
CA ARG A 148 7.14 -12.37 -18.53
C ARG A 148 7.44 -10.91 -18.24
N GLY A 149 6.61 -10.25 -17.43
CA GLY A 149 6.82 -8.86 -16.99
C GLY A 149 7.20 -8.79 -15.52
N GLN A 150 8.49 -8.78 -15.20
CA GLN A 150 8.96 -8.68 -13.81
C GLN A 150 8.87 -7.25 -13.28
N ILE A 151 8.17 -7.06 -12.17
CA ILE A 151 7.99 -5.77 -11.51
C ILE A 151 8.23 -5.87 -10.00
N ILE A 152 8.49 -4.71 -9.39
CA ILE A 152 8.48 -4.55 -7.92
C ILE A 152 7.61 -3.34 -7.58
N ALA A 153 6.51 -3.54 -6.86
CA ALA A 153 5.80 -2.43 -6.24
C ALA A 153 6.54 -1.99 -4.97
N VAL A 154 6.68 -0.69 -4.78
CA VAL A 154 7.36 -0.08 -3.64
C VAL A 154 6.40 0.88 -2.95
N ALA A 155 6.12 0.62 -1.67
CA ALA A 155 5.43 1.57 -0.80
C ALA A 155 6.45 2.24 0.12
N LYS A 156 6.67 3.54 -0.07
CA LYS A 156 7.53 4.34 0.80
C LYS A 156 6.70 5.03 1.86
N LEU A 157 6.84 4.61 3.11
CA LEU A 157 6.11 5.16 4.25
C LEU A 157 6.63 6.55 4.61
N LEU A 158 5.69 7.46 4.87
CA LEU A 158 5.95 8.82 5.32
C LEU A 158 5.09 9.11 6.55
N PRO A 159 5.62 9.82 7.57
CA PRO A 159 6.95 10.41 7.61
C PRO A 159 8.02 9.34 7.91
N ARG A 160 9.27 9.66 7.61
CA ARG A 160 10.42 8.79 7.90
C ARG A 160 10.46 8.42 9.39
N GLY A 161 10.72 7.15 9.68
CA GLY A 161 10.77 6.56 11.01
C GLY A 161 9.49 5.83 11.42
N VAL A 162 8.36 6.08 10.75
CA VAL A 162 7.06 5.48 11.11
C VAL A 162 7.08 3.95 10.96
N GLY A 163 7.75 3.43 9.94
CA GLY A 163 7.89 2.00 9.71
C GLY A 163 8.72 1.32 10.81
N ARG A 164 9.72 2.01 11.36
CA ARG A 164 10.48 1.50 12.53
C ARG A 164 9.59 1.38 13.75
N VAL A 165 8.76 2.38 14.04
CA VAL A 165 7.82 2.37 15.18
C VAL A 165 6.82 1.22 15.03
N ILE A 166 6.25 1.08 13.84
CA ILE A 166 5.31 -0.01 13.51
C ILE A 166 5.97 -1.39 13.65
N SER A 167 7.18 -1.54 13.11
CA SER A 167 7.94 -2.80 13.11
C SER A 167 8.34 -3.19 14.53
N ALA A 168 8.87 -2.25 15.33
CA ALA A 168 9.25 -2.49 16.72
C ALA A 168 8.07 -2.94 17.60
N ALA A 169 6.86 -2.45 17.30
CA ALA A 169 5.63 -2.88 17.96
C ALA A 169 5.05 -4.19 17.41
N GLY A 170 5.69 -4.85 16.45
CA GLY A 170 5.21 -6.08 15.83
C GLY A 170 3.95 -5.91 14.96
N LYS A 171 3.62 -4.67 14.56
CA LYS A 171 2.37 -4.36 13.84
C LYS A 171 2.52 -4.26 12.33
N HIS A 172 3.70 -4.56 11.80
CA HIS A 172 3.97 -4.52 10.35
C HIS A 172 3.07 -5.47 9.53
N THR A 173 2.51 -6.50 10.16
CA THR A 173 1.56 -7.45 9.56
C THR A 173 0.18 -6.84 9.25
N LEU A 174 -0.09 -5.62 9.74
CA LEU A 174 -1.31 -4.88 9.40
C LEU A 174 -1.21 -4.18 8.04
N PHE A 175 -0.03 -4.16 7.42
CA PHE A 175 0.12 -3.69 6.04
C PHE A 175 -0.37 -4.73 5.05
N ASN A 176 -1.08 -4.28 4.03
CA ASN A 176 -1.43 -5.10 2.87
C ASN A 176 -1.22 -4.30 1.60
N ILE A 177 -0.45 -4.84 0.65
CA ILE A 177 -0.42 -4.28 -0.70
C ILE A 177 -1.56 -4.94 -1.47
N ARG A 178 -2.47 -4.13 -1.96
CA ARG A 178 -3.64 -4.56 -2.73
C ARG A 178 -3.39 -4.30 -4.21
N ARG A 179 -4.06 -5.08 -5.06
CA ARG A 179 -3.98 -4.93 -6.51
C ARG A 179 -5.31 -5.18 -7.16
N GLU A 180 -5.62 -4.39 -8.18
CA GLU A 180 -6.68 -4.69 -9.13
C GLU A 180 -6.13 -4.73 -10.55
N LEU A 181 -6.83 -5.49 -11.38
CA LEU A 181 -6.50 -5.75 -12.78
C LEU A 181 -7.69 -5.43 -13.67
N THR A 182 -7.41 -4.86 -14.84
CA THR A 182 -8.29 -4.89 -16.00
C THR A 182 -7.51 -5.39 -17.19
N ALA A 183 -8.00 -6.46 -17.79
CA ALA A 183 -7.25 -7.28 -18.74
C ALA A 183 -8.10 -7.58 -19.96
N HIS A 184 -7.52 -7.56 -21.15
CA HIS A 184 -8.11 -8.16 -22.35
C HIS A 184 -7.15 -9.26 -22.81
N ASP A 185 -7.54 -10.52 -22.66
CA ASP A 185 -6.69 -11.65 -23.03
C ASP A 185 -7.28 -12.38 -24.24
N TYR A 186 -6.45 -12.78 -25.18
CA TYR A 186 -6.90 -13.52 -26.35
C TYR A 186 -6.08 -14.79 -26.52
N VAL A 187 -6.76 -15.89 -26.81
CA VAL A 187 -6.16 -17.19 -27.14
C VAL A 187 -6.77 -17.64 -28.45
N ASP A 188 -5.91 -18.01 -29.40
CA ASP A 188 -6.27 -18.53 -30.73
C ASP A 188 -7.30 -17.62 -31.45
N GLY A 189 -7.07 -16.30 -31.35
CA GLY A 189 -7.88 -15.24 -31.95
C GLY A 189 -9.25 -14.98 -31.30
N ALA A 190 -9.53 -15.59 -30.15
CA ALA A 190 -10.78 -15.42 -29.40
C ALA A 190 -10.52 -14.90 -27.98
N PRO A 191 -11.48 -14.17 -27.37
CA PRO A 191 -11.43 -13.78 -25.97
C PRO A 191 -11.17 -15.00 -25.06
N HIS A 192 -10.12 -14.93 -24.26
CA HIS A 192 -9.80 -15.95 -23.27
C HIS A 192 -10.75 -15.81 -22.08
N LYS A 193 -11.59 -16.83 -21.82
CA LYS A 193 -12.63 -16.78 -20.78
C LYS A 193 -12.09 -17.27 -19.43
N HIS A 194 -11.17 -16.52 -18.83
CA HIS A 194 -10.80 -16.71 -17.42
C HIS A 194 -11.38 -15.59 -16.54
N LYS A 195 -11.48 -15.83 -15.23
CA LYS A 195 -12.19 -14.97 -14.26
C LYS A 195 -11.80 -13.48 -14.29
N LYS A 196 -10.63 -13.13 -14.83
CA LYS A 196 -10.07 -11.77 -14.81
C LYS A 196 -10.03 -11.09 -16.19
N SER A 197 -10.25 -11.85 -17.26
CA SER A 197 -10.21 -11.34 -18.63
C SER A 197 -11.53 -10.64 -18.98
N PHE A 198 -11.43 -9.47 -19.60
CA PHE A 198 -12.51 -8.55 -19.99
C PHE A 198 -13.33 -7.97 -18.81
N GLY A 199 -12.69 -7.82 -17.65
CA GLY A 199 -13.27 -7.15 -16.47
C GLY A 199 -12.93 -5.66 -16.38
N VAL A 200 -13.75 -4.88 -15.66
CA VAL A 200 -13.55 -3.42 -15.49
C VAL A 200 -12.35 -3.10 -14.61
N TRP A 201 -12.37 -3.54 -13.35
CA TRP A 201 -11.26 -3.55 -12.39
C TRP A 201 -11.65 -4.65 -11.40
N LEU A 202 -10.89 -5.73 -11.40
CA LEU A 202 -11.16 -6.93 -10.60
C LEU A 202 -10.03 -7.13 -9.60
N ASP A 203 -10.35 -7.62 -8.40
CA ASP A 203 -9.33 -7.92 -7.39
C ASP A 203 -8.33 -8.95 -7.93
N ASP A 204 -7.07 -8.55 -7.94
CA ASP A 204 -5.91 -9.35 -8.33
C ASP A 204 -4.89 -9.44 -7.20
N THR A 205 -5.32 -9.15 -5.96
CA THR A 205 -4.49 -9.32 -4.77
C THR A 205 -4.17 -10.81 -4.57
N LEU A 206 -2.90 -11.19 -4.63
CA LEU A 206 -2.44 -12.55 -4.36
C LEU A 206 -2.16 -12.72 -2.86
N LEU A 207 -2.55 -13.87 -2.29
CA LEU A 207 -2.27 -14.19 -0.87
C LEU A 207 -0.77 -14.23 -0.55
N THR A 208 0.07 -14.43 -1.58
CA THR A 208 1.53 -14.43 -1.50
C THR A 208 2.16 -13.07 -1.75
N MET A 209 1.38 -12.01 -2.03
CA MET A 209 1.83 -10.60 -2.02
C MET A 209 2.07 -10.13 -0.56
N GLN A 210 2.61 -11.00 0.28
CA GLN A 210 2.96 -10.66 1.64
C GLN A 210 4.17 -9.75 1.59
N VAL A 211 3.87 -8.49 1.84
CA VAL A 211 4.75 -7.37 2.18
C VAL A 211 6.04 -7.89 2.84
N HIS A 212 7.09 -8.12 2.05
CA HIS A 212 8.41 -8.37 2.61
C HIS A 212 8.93 -7.03 3.12
N THR A 213 8.99 -6.93 4.44
CA THR A 213 9.18 -5.66 5.12
C THR A 213 10.67 -5.39 5.27
N SER A 214 11.12 -4.30 4.67
CA SER A 214 12.08 -3.43 5.35
C SER A 214 11.31 -2.30 6.04
N ALA A 215 10.26 -2.61 6.80
CA ALA A 215 9.52 -1.57 7.54
C ALA A 215 10.46 -0.73 8.42
N ALA A 216 11.56 -1.31 8.91
CA ALA A 216 12.63 -0.58 9.60
C ALA A 216 13.29 0.56 8.78
N LEU A 217 13.20 0.49 7.45
CA LEU A 217 13.67 1.47 6.46
C LEU A 217 12.54 2.29 5.84
N ASP A 218 11.31 2.19 6.35
CA ASP A 218 10.12 2.85 5.80
C ASP A 218 9.77 2.41 4.37
N GLU A 219 10.19 1.22 3.94
CA GLU A 219 9.88 0.69 2.62
C GLU A 219 9.31 -0.72 2.69
N LEU A 220 8.26 -0.92 1.90
CA LEU A 220 7.54 -2.17 1.74
C LEU A 220 7.56 -2.57 0.27
N TYR A 221 7.76 -3.86 0.00
CA TYR A 221 7.87 -4.36 -1.37
C TYR A 221 6.86 -5.45 -1.67
N ASP A 222 6.33 -5.42 -2.89
CA ASP A 222 5.60 -6.51 -3.51
C ASP A 222 6.30 -6.90 -4.81
N THR A 223 6.48 -8.20 -5.04
CA THR A 223 7.18 -8.73 -6.22
C THR A 223 6.23 -9.53 -7.06
N ASP A 224 6.13 -9.16 -8.33
CA ASP A 224 5.26 -9.86 -9.28
C ASP A 224 5.94 -10.07 -10.64
N ALA A 225 5.42 -11.04 -11.37
CA ALA A 225 5.91 -11.43 -12.68
C ALA A 225 4.80 -12.06 -13.53
N PRO A 226 3.76 -11.29 -13.96
CA PRO A 226 2.75 -11.79 -14.89
C PRO A 226 3.37 -12.37 -16.16
N ASP A 227 2.70 -13.37 -16.71
CA ASP A 227 3.08 -14.10 -17.91
C ASP A 227 1.92 -14.21 -18.91
N LEU A 228 2.21 -14.63 -20.14
CA LEU A 228 1.15 -14.90 -21.12
C LEU A 228 0.32 -16.13 -20.72
N PRO A 229 -0.98 -16.14 -21.06
CA PRO A 229 -1.80 -17.34 -20.94
C PRO A 229 -1.31 -18.44 -21.90
N VAL A 230 -1.54 -19.69 -21.51
CA VAL A 230 -1.20 -20.87 -22.32
C VAL A 230 -2.16 -20.98 -23.50
N ALA A 231 -1.63 -21.22 -24.71
CA ALA A 231 -2.41 -21.35 -25.95
C ALA A 231 -1.84 -22.44 -26.87
N THR A 232 -2.63 -22.85 -27.88
CA THR A 232 -2.21 -23.84 -28.87
C THR A 232 -1.50 -23.22 -30.08
N GLN A 233 -1.94 -22.05 -30.55
CA GLN A 233 -1.39 -21.38 -31.73
C GLN A 233 -0.95 -19.95 -31.45
N THR A 234 -1.81 -19.15 -30.82
CA THR A 234 -1.55 -17.74 -30.52
C THR A 234 -2.06 -17.35 -29.14
N ALA A 235 -1.31 -16.51 -28.43
CA ALA A 235 -1.71 -15.93 -27.16
C ALA A 235 -1.42 -14.43 -27.15
N GLU A 236 -2.30 -13.66 -26.53
CA GLU A 236 -2.15 -12.23 -26.31
C GLU A 236 -2.65 -11.89 -24.91
N THR A 237 -1.94 -11.01 -24.21
CA THR A 237 -2.40 -10.44 -22.94
C THR A 237 -2.18 -8.95 -22.97
N TYR A 238 -3.16 -8.20 -22.46
CA TYR A 238 -3.13 -6.75 -22.35
C TYR A 238 -3.70 -6.39 -20.98
N ASN A 239 -2.82 -6.14 -20.02
CA ASN A 239 -3.16 -6.01 -18.62
C ASN A 239 -2.81 -4.62 -18.13
N ASN A 240 -3.77 -3.93 -17.52
CA ASN A 240 -3.54 -2.76 -16.70
C ASN A 240 -3.77 -3.13 -15.24
N PHE A 241 -2.86 -2.68 -14.39
CA PHE A 241 -2.90 -2.90 -12.96
C PHE A 241 -2.93 -1.56 -12.24
N ARG A 242 -3.56 -1.56 -11.06
CA ARG A 242 -3.39 -0.51 -10.06
C ARG A 242 -3.13 -1.16 -8.72
N GLN A 243 -2.10 -0.67 -8.03
CA GLN A 243 -1.70 -1.18 -6.72
C GLN A 243 -1.71 -0.09 -5.68
N TRP A 244 -1.95 -0.49 -4.43
CA TRP A 244 -1.95 0.41 -3.30
C TRP A 244 -1.61 -0.26 -1.98
N LEU A 245 -1.29 0.56 -0.99
CA LEU A 245 -1.06 0.12 0.37
C LEU A 245 -2.31 0.37 1.23
N GLU A 246 -2.65 -0.62 2.04
CA GLU A 246 -3.57 -0.50 3.15
C GLU A 246 -2.84 -0.71 4.46
N TRP A 247 -3.31 -0.01 5.49
CA TRP A 247 -2.98 -0.24 6.88
C TRP A 247 -4.25 -0.60 7.62
N ASP A 248 -4.31 -1.80 8.21
CA ASP A 248 -5.48 -2.27 8.96
C ASP A 248 -6.77 -2.24 8.13
N GLY A 249 -6.67 -2.67 6.87
CA GLY A 249 -7.77 -2.70 5.90
C GLY A 249 -8.23 -1.34 5.40
N ARG A 250 -7.45 -0.28 5.63
CA ARG A 250 -7.77 1.09 5.21
C ARG A 250 -6.70 1.62 4.25
N PRO A 251 -7.08 2.19 3.10
CA PRO A 251 -6.13 2.78 2.16
C PRO A 251 -5.25 3.84 2.83
N CYS A 252 -3.97 3.79 2.53
CA CYS A 252 -2.98 4.72 3.07
C CYS A 252 -1.92 5.15 2.05
N SER A 253 -2.24 5.05 0.76
CA SER A 253 -1.36 5.47 -0.33
C SER A 253 -2.11 6.04 -1.54
N ASN A 254 -1.37 6.62 -2.47
CA ASN A 254 -1.85 6.80 -3.84
C ASN A 254 -1.97 5.46 -4.58
N TYR A 255 -2.68 5.45 -5.70
CA TYR A 255 -2.55 4.37 -6.67
C TYR A 255 -1.20 4.45 -7.39
N ALA A 256 -0.58 3.29 -7.61
CA ALA A 256 0.47 3.13 -8.60
C ALA A 256 -0.05 2.28 -9.77
N TYR A 257 -0.07 2.88 -10.95
CA TYR A 257 -0.53 2.23 -12.18
C TYR A 257 0.65 1.64 -12.95
N TRP A 258 0.47 0.45 -13.50
CA TRP A 258 1.42 -0.20 -14.39
C TRP A 258 0.68 -1.15 -15.33
N TYR A 259 1.37 -1.60 -16.38
CA TYR A 259 0.79 -2.49 -17.36
C TYR A 259 1.77 -3.59 -17.77
N PHE A 260 1.23 -4.70 -18.25
CA PHE A 260 1.95 -5.74 -18.95
C PHE A 260 1.21 -6.09 -20.24
N GLN A 261 1.93 -6.16 -21.35
CA GLN A 261 1.38 -6.67 -22.60
C GLN A 261 2.36 -7.60 -23.29
N ALA A 262 1.83 -8.64 -23.90
CA ALA A 262 2.63 -9.57 -24.65
C ALA A 262 1.82 -10.26 -25.74
N ARG A 263 2.54 -10.82 -26.71
CA ARG A 263 2.00 -11.65 -27.78
C ARG A 263 2.93 -12.81 -28.06
N TRP A 264 2.33 -13.93 -28.44
CA TRP A 264 3.01 -15.15 -28.78
C TRP A 264 2.30 -15.82 -29.95
N LYS A 265 3.10 -16.33 -30.88
CA LYS A 265 2.64 -17.11 -32.03
C LYS A 265 3.67 -18.17 -32.36
N ASP A 266 3.22 -19.40 -32.59
CA ASP A 266 4.06 -20.51 -33.02
C ASP A 266 5.33 -20.68 -32.16
N GLN A 267 5.14 -20.72 -30.83
CA GLN A 267 6.22 -20.86 -29.83
C GLN A 267 7.22 -19.70 -29.75
N LYS A 268 6.92 -18.55 -30.36
CA LYS A 268 7.77 -17.35 -30.35
C LYS A 268 7.03 -16.15 -29.80
N VAL A 269 7.69 -15.44 -28.88
CA VAL A 269 7.24 -14.12 -28.41
C VAL A 269 7.43 -13.10 -29.52
N THR A 270 6.36 -12.38 -29.86
CA THR A 270 6.33 -11.36 -30.92
C THR A 270 6.14 -9.94 -30.36
N LEU A 271 5.65 -9.84 -29.12
CA LEU A 271 5.56 -8.61 -28.34
C LEU A 271 5.80 -8.96 -26.88
N LYS A 272 6.55 -8.11 -26.17
CA LYS A 272 6.63 -8.11 -24.71
C LYS A 272 6.94 -6.69 -24.26
N ASP A 273 6.18 -6.20 -23.31
CA ASP A 273 6.37 -4.87 -22.74
C ASP A 273 5.78 -4.80 -21.33
N VAL A 274 6.44 -4.04 -20.46
CA VAL A 274 5.99 -3.76 -19.10
C VAL A 274 6.38 -2.33 -18.76
N GLY A 275 5.42 -1.56 -18.25
CA GLY A 275 5.61 -0.12 -18.10
C GLY A 275 4.72 0.48 -17.02
N GLN A 276 4.98 1.75 -16.72
CA GLN A 276 4.17 2.53 -15.79
C GLN A 276 2.94 3.12 -16.49
N GLY A 277 1.88 3.35 -15.74
CA GLY A 277 0.61 3.85 -16.28
C GLY A 277 -0.29 2.74 -16.80
N SER A 278 -1.16 3.08 -17.76
CA SER A 278 -2.09 2.15 -18.37
C SER A 278 -2.00 2.23 -19.89
N ILE A 279 -2.22 1.10 -20.56
CA ILE A 279 -2.41 1.00 -22.01
C ILE A 279 -3.88 1.04 -22.38
N ALA A 280 -4.16 1.37 -23.64
CA ALA A 280 -5.50 1.19 -24.22
C ALA A 280 -5.77 -0.32 -24.42
N LEU A 281 -6.86 -0.82 -23.84
CA LEU A 281 -7.24 -2.22 -23.99
C LEU A 281 -7.87 -2.47 -25.36
N PRO A 282 -7.34 -3.41 -26.16
CA PRO A 282 -7.81 -3.62 -27.53
C PRO A 282 -9.16 -4.33 -27.53
N GLN A 283 -10.11 -3.83 -28.34
CA GLN A 283 -11.46 -4.39 -28.43
C GLN A 283 -11.54 -5.71 -29.25
N GLN A 284 -10.46 -6.06 -29.95
CA GLN A 284 -10.36 -7.28 -30.75
C GLN A 284 -8.96 -7.86 -30.64
N ALA A 285 -8.85 -9.18 -30.87
CA ALA A 285 -7.56 -9.85 -30.99
C ALA A 285 -6.73 -9.28 -32.16
N PHE A 286 -5.42 -9.18 -31.94
CA PHE A 286 -4.45 -8.88 -33.01
C PHE A 286 -4.36 -10.04 -33.99
N TYR A 287 -4.22 -11.26 -33.47
CA TYR A 287 -4.29 -12.48 -34.25
C TYR A 287 -5.75 -12.83 -34.53
N LYS A 288 -6.06 -13.11 -35.79
CA LYS A 288 -7.38 -13.58 -36.18
C LYS A 288 -7.50 -15.06 -35.87
N LYS A 289 -8.75 -15.50 -35.62
CA LYS A 289 -9.05 -16.91 -35.45
C LYS A 289 -8.54 -17.67 -36.69
N PRO A 290 -7.83 -18.79 -36.51
CA PRO A 290 -7.41 -19.65 -37.61
C PRO A 290 -8.58 -20.11 -38.48
#